data_AF-B4GDT8-F1
#
_entry.id   AF-B4GDT8-F1
#
_cell.length_a   1.000
_cell.length_b   1.000
_cell.length_c   1.000
_cell.angle_alpha   90.00
_cell.angle_beta   90.00
_cell.angle_gamma   90.00
#
_symmetry.space_group_name_H-M   'P 1'
#
loop_
_entity.id
_entity.type
_entity.pdbx_description
1 polymer ?
#
loop_
_entity_poly.entity_id
_entity_poly.type
_entity_poly.pdbx_seq_one_letter_code
_entity_poly.pdbx_strand_id
1 'polypeptide(L)' 'MRKQNVPVAKLIFGLFEEFTNINHSCPFVVIKDLYLKPELLRLPLPTGDYMLALRWFFEKRQVSDTNFSFVFIEDLMKSK' A
#
# COMPACT_ATOMS: atom_id res chain seq x y z
N MET A 1 20.49 -2.66 15.05
CA MET A 1 19.57 -1.51 14.96
C MET A 1 18.14 -2.02 15.14
N ARG A 2 17.43 -1.67 16.22
CA ARG A 2 16.07 -2.16 16.49
C ARG A 2 15.11 -1.54 15.46
N LYS A 3 14.66 -2.32 14.46
CA LYS A 3 13.62 -1.86 13.52
C LYS A 3 12.37 -1.49 14.33
N GLN A 4 11.96 -0.24 14.26
CA GLN A 4 10.73 0.21 14.89
C GLN A 4 9.55 -0.52 14.24
N ASN A 5 8.78 -1.25 15.03
CA ASN A 5 7.61 -1.98 14.53
C ASN A 5 6.43 -1.01 14.45
N VAL A 6 6.16 -0.47 13.25
CA VAL A 6 5.00 0.38 12.97
C VAL A 6 3.99 -0.46 12.17
N PRO A 7 2.91 -0.99 12.80
CA PRO A 7 2.01 -1.94 12.15
C PRO A 7 1.33 -1.39 10.89
N VAL A 8 0.91 -0.12 10.93
CA VAL A 8 0.28 0.55 9.78
C VAL A 8 1.24 0.67 8.60
N ALA A 9 2.49 1.06 8.86
CA ALA A 9 3.50 1.13 7.81
C ALA A 9 3.82 -0.25 7.23
N LYS A 10 3.83 -1.31 8.05
CA LYS A 10 3.99 -2.69 7.58
C LYS A 10 2.82 -3.17 6.73
N LEU A 11 1.59 -2.82 7.11
CA LEU A 11 0.40 -3.14 6.33
C LEU A 11 0.47 -2.46 4.96
N ILE A 12 0.68 -1.14 4.94
CA ILE A 12 0.79 -0.37 3.70
C ILE A 12 1.94 -0.93 2.85
N PHE A 13 3.15 -1.07 3.41
CA PHE A 13 4.30 -1.59 2.68
C PHE A 13 4.03 -2.97 2.07
N GLY A 14 3.41 -3.89 2.84
CA GLY A 14 3.06 -5.22 2.32
C GLY A 14 2.07 -5.22 1.16
N LEU A 15 1.23 -4.18 1.01
CA LEU A 15 0.33 -4.04 -0.14
C LEU A 15 1.09 -3.66 -1.42
N PHE A 16 2.19 -2.93 -1.30
CA PHE A 16 2.95 -2.42 -2.45
C PHE A 16 4.24 -3.22 -2.71
N GLU A 17 4.74 -3.99 -1.74
CA GLU A 17 6.03 -4.68 -1.81
C GLU A 17 6.16 -5.53 -3.09
N GLU A 18 5.13 -6.30 -3.44
CA GLU A 18 5.13 -7.16 -4.65
C GLU A 18 5.08 -6.38 -5.97
N PHE A 19 4.63 -5.13 -5.93
CA PHE A 19 4.47 -4.26 -7.09
C PHE A 19 5.59 -3.23 -7.22
N THR A 20 6.52 -3.20 -6.25
CA THR A 20 7.59 -2.21 -6.17
C THR A 20 8.96 -2.86 -6.29
N ASN A 21 9.85 -2.18 -7.01
CA ASN A 21 11.25 -2.60 -7.11
C ASN A 21 12.16 -1.86 -6.11
N ILE A 22 11.63 -1.42 -4.96
CA ILE A 22 12.36 -0.58 -4.00
C ILE A 22 13.62 -1.30 -3.47
N ASN A 23 13.64 -2.64 -3.47
CA ASN A 23 14.78 -3.43 -3.03
C ASN A 23 15.82 -3.73 -4.12
N HIS A 24 15.54 -3.43 -5.39
CA HIS A 24 16.48 -3.63 -6.50
C HIS A 24 16.63 -2.30 -7.26
N SER A 25 17.78 -1.64 -7.12
CA SER A 25 18.03 -0.26 -7.59
C SER A 25 17.97 -0.02 -9.11
N CYS A 26 17.55 -1.01 -9.89
CA CYS A 26 17.41 -0.95 -11.34
C CYS A 26 16.36 -1.98 -11.81
N PRO A 27 15.42 -1.64 -12.72
CA PRO A 27 15.21 -0.35 -13.38
C PRO A 27 14.33 0.60 -12.55
N PHE A 28 14.34 1.89 -12.89
CA PHE A 28 13.63 3.00 -12.23
C PHE A 28 12.08 2.94 -12.37
N VAL A 29 11.49 1.75 -12.38
CA VAL A 29 10.05 1.56 -12.30
C VAL A 29 9.70 1.34 -10.84
N VAL A 30 9.21 2.38 -10.19
CA VAL A 30 8.98 2.37 -8.73
C VAL A 30 7.78 1.49 -8.37
N ILE A 31 6.72 1.53 -9.19
CA ILE A 31 5.49 0.74 -9.04
C ILE A 31 5.05 0.31 -10.44
N LYS A 32 4.74 -0.98 -10.66
CA LYS A 32 4.18 -1.48 -11.92
C LYS A 32 3.01 -2.42 -11.66
N ASP A 33 1.96 -2.29 -12.49
CA ASP A 33 0.78 -3.17 -12.49
C ASP A 33 0.15 -3.35 -11.11
N LEU A 34 0.09 -2.26 -10.33
CA LEU A 34 -0.52 -2.26 -9.01
C LEU A 34 -2.01 -2.57 -9.12
N TYR A 35 -2.42 -3.69 -8.53
CA TYR A 35 -3.82 -4.00 -8.24
C TYR A 35 -3.95 -4.39 -6.78
N LEU A 36 -5.11 -4.06 -6.20
CA LEU A 36 -5.38 -4.42 -4.82
C LEU A 36 -5.62 -5.92 -4.73
N LYS A 37 -4.77 -6.62 -3.97
CA LYS A 37 -4.95 -8.03 -3.61
C LYS A 37 -5.64 -8.10 -2.24
N PRO A 38 -6.93 -8.50 -2.18
CA PRO A 38 -7.64 -8.64 -0.91
C PRO A 38 -6.94 -9.62 0.05
N GLU A 39 -6.18 -10.58 -0.47
CA GLU A 39 -5.43 -11.56 0.33
C GLU A 39 -4.29 -10.92 1.14
N LEU A 40 -3.75 -9.80 0.68
CA LEU A 40 -2.71 -9.02 1.38
C LEU A 40 -3.32 -8.10 2.45
N LEU A 41 -4.62 -7.80 2.35
CA LEU A 41 -5.39 -7.05 3.34
C LEU A 41 -5.71 -7.96 4.53
N ARG A 42 -4.85 -7.92 5.55
CA ARG A 42 -5.07 -8.65 6.82
C ARG A 42 -6.26 -8.15 7.63
N LEU A 43 -6.81 -7.00 7.28
CA LEU A 43 -7.96 -6.39 7.94
C LEU A 43 -9.14 -6.41 6.97
N PRO A 44 -10.36 -6.77 7.42
CA PRO A 44 -11.55 -6.66 6.59
C PRO A 44 -11.81 -5.18 6.30
N LEU A 45 -11.71 -4.80 5.03
CA LEU A 45 -12.20 -3.50 4.55
C LEU A 45 -13.62 -3.70 4.02
N PRO A 46 -14.62 -2.92 4.45
CA PRO A 46 -15.96 -3.01 3.86
C PRO A 46 -15.95 -2.42 2.44
N THR A 47 -16.94 -2.80 1.64
CA THR A 47 -17.20 -2.19 0.33
C THR A 47 -17.34 -0.67 0.44
N GLY A 48 -16.61 0.08 -0.39
CA GLY A 48 -16.66 1.54 -0.39
C GLY A 48 -15.52 2.22 -1.16
N ASP A 49 -15.56 3.56 -1.14
CA ASP A 49 -14.55 4.44 -1.73
C ASP A 49 -13.52 4.83 -0.67
N TYR A 50 -12.24 4.60 -0.96
CA TYR A 50 -11.14 4.84 -0.04
C TYR A 50 -10.08 5.75 -0.64
N MET A 51 -9.39 6.47 0.24
CA MET A 51 -8.19 7.23 -0.10
C MET A 51 -7.10 6.97 0.92
N LEU A 52 -5.93 6.57 0.44
CA LEU A 52 -4.70 6.50 1.19
C LEU A 52 -3.88 7.78 0.94
N ALA A 53 -3.76 8.62 1.97
CA ALA A 53 -2.94 9.84 1.93
C ALA A 53 -1.63 9.62 2.70
N LEU A 54 -0.51 9.68 1.98
CA LEU A 54 0.84 9.49 2.52
C LEU A 54 1.60 10.80 2.50
N ARG A 55 2.19 11.16 3.64
CA ARG A 55 3.10 12.29 3.75
C ARG A 55 4.50 11.82 4.08
N TRP A 56 5.43 12.16 3.22
CA TRP A 56 6.82 11.75 3.34
C TRP A 56 7.61 12.85 4.03
N PHE A 57 8.25 12.50 5.15
CA PHE A 57 9.14 13.38 5.90
C PHE A 57 10.59 12.87 5.78
N PHE A 58 11.50 13.75 5.37
CA PHE A 58 12.93 13.53 5.41
C PHE A 58 13.57 14.62 6.28
N GLU A 59 14.39 14.24 7.26
CA GLU A 59 14.97 15.18 8.23
C GLU A 59 13.95 16.12 8.89
N LYS A 60 12.76 15.58 9.23
CA LYS A 60 11.60 16.33 9.78
C LYS A 60 11.00 17.39 8.84
N ARG A 61 11.46 17.46 7.60
CA ARG A 61 10.87 18.29 6.55
C ARG A 61 9.98 17.44 5.65
N GLN A 62 8.80 17.94 5.33
CA GLN A 62 7.94 17.30 4.34
C GLN A 62 8.57 17.43 2.95
N VAL A 63 8.78 16.30 2.27
CA VAL A 63 9.40 16.25 0.94
C VAL A 63 8.39 15.94 -0.17
N SER A 64 7.33 15.19 0.16
CA SER A 64 6.33 14.78 -0.83
C SER A 64 5.03 14.39 -0.14
N ASP A 65 3.91 14.57 -0.86
CA ASP A 65 2.61 13.99 -0.54
C ASP A 65 2.22 13.03 -1.67
N THR A 66 1.66 11.88 -1.32
CA THR A 66 1.18 10.88 -2.29
C THR A 66 -0.22 10.43 -1.90
N ASN A 67 -1.21 10.69 -2.74
CA ASN A 67 -2.60 10.33 -2.51
C ASN A 67 -3.00 9.23 -3.50
N PHE A 68 -3.49 8.11 -2.98
CA PHE A 68 -4.01 7.00 -3.77
C PHE A 68 -5.48 6.79 -3.47
N SER A 69 -6.35 6.98 -4.46
CA SER A 69 -7.77 6.70 -4.34
C SER A 69 -8.09 5.36 -4.98
N PHE A 70 -8.92 4.55 -4.33
CA PHE A 70 -9.36 3.25 -4.84
C PHE A 70 -10.77 2.92 -4.36
N VAL A 71 -11.47 2.11 -5.15
CA VAL A 71 -12.78 1.56 -4.80
C VAL A 71 -12.57 0.11 -4.41
N PHE A 72 -13.09 -0.28 -3.25
CA PHE A 72 -13.11 -1.67 -2.81
C PHE A 72 -14.54 -2.20 -2.92
N ILE A 73 -14.73 -3.31 -3.63
CA ILE A 73 -16.01 -4.00 -3.74
C ILE A 73 -15.78 -5.44 -3.30
N GLU A 74 -16.48 -5.85 -2.24
CA GLU A 74 -16.42 -7.23 -1.76
C GLU A 74 -17.18 -8.15 -2.73
N ASP A 75 -16.47 -9.12 -3.32
CA ASP A 75 -17.11 -10.22 -4.08
C ASP A 75 -17.57 -11.32 -3.13
N LEU A 76 -18.59 -11.01 -2.31
CA LEU A 76 -19.17 -11.96 -1.34
C LEU A 76 -20.02 -13.06 -2.00
N MET A 77 -20.13 -13.08 -3.34
CA MET A 77 -21.08 -13.91 -4.08
C MET A 77 -20.50 -15.03 -4.94
N LYS A 78 -19.23 -15.41 -4.81
CA LYS A 78 -18.76 -16.68 -5.41
C LYS A 78 -19.16 -17.89 -4.56
N SER A 79 -20.47 -18.15 -4.55
CA SER A 79 -21.01 -19.48 -4.26
C SER A 79 -21.22 -20.21 -5.59
N LYS A 80 -20.31 -21.12 -5.92
CA LYS A 80 -20.66 -22.39 -6.54
C LYS A 80 -19.60 -23.44 -6.26
#